data_AF-A0A2B2C5N4-F1
#
_entry.id   AF-A0A2B2C5N4-F1
#
_cell.length_a   1.000
_cell.length_b   1.000
_cell.length_c   1.000
_cell.angle_alpha   90.00
_cell.angle_beta   90.00
_cell.angle_gamma   90.00
#
_symmetry.space_group_name_H-M   'P 1'
#
loop_
_entity.id
_entity.type
_entity.pdbx_description
1 polymer ?
#
loop_
_entity_poly.entity_id
_entity_poly.type
_entity_poly.pdbx_seq_one_letter_code
_entity_poly.pdbx_strand_id
1 'polypeptide(L)'
;AASSNAAVTTSAIYDKMLHAFDPLITLIQAISYPIAMVVVLGGALFIMIGNKEKGFTMMQGAGLGYVLVQLTPLFLKILVEAMKAI
;
A
#
# COMPACT_ATOMS: atom_id res chain seq x y z
N ALA A 1 -40.71 12.42 -0.02
CA ALA A 1 -39.45 13.06 0.40
C ALA A 1 -38.61 12.26 1.42
N ALA A 2 -38.98 11.04 1.83
CA ALA A 2 -38.24 10.28 2.87
C ALA A 2 -37.15 9.31 2.34
N SER A 3 -37.04 9.09 1.02
CA SER A 3 -36.08 8.12 0.45
C SER A 3 -34.68 8.68 0.18
N SER A 4 -34.46 10.00 0.33
CA SER A 4 -33.18 10.65 -0.01
C SER A 4 -32.14 10.62 1.12
N ASN A 5 -32.55 10.43 2.39
CA ASN A 5 -31.61 10.51 3.51
C ASN A 5 -30.84 9.21 3.74
N ALA A 6 -31.41 8.04 3.45
CA ALA A 6 -30.73 6.76 3.69
C ALA A 6 -29.51 6.55 2.78
N ALA A 7 -29.59 6.94 1.51
CA ALA A 7 -28.47 6.84 0.55
C ALA A 7 -27.32 7.81 0.87
N VAL A 8 -27.64 9.00 1.43
CA VAL A 8 -26.65 9.99 1.89
C VAL A 8 -25.93 9.49 3.15
N THR A 9 -26.60 8.76 4.04
CA THR A 9 -25.95 8.17 5.22
C THR A 9 -24.98 7.04 4.85
N THR A 10 -25.38 6.17 3.91
CA THR A 10 -24.54 5.02 3.48
C THR A 10 -23.26 5.49 2.79
N SER A 11 -23.35 6.43 1.85
CA SER A 11 -22.18 7.03 1.19
C SER A 11 -21.26 7.76 2.20
N ALA A 12 -21.83 8.49 3.15
CA ALA A 12 -21.07 9.15 4.22
C ALA A 12 -20.38 8.16 5.18
N ILE A 13 -20.95 6.96 5.40
CA ILE A 13 -20.31 5.91 6.20
C ILE A 13 -19.11 5.32 5.44
N TYR A 14 -19.22 5.03 4.14
CA TYR A 14 -18.10 4.56 3.32
C TYR A 14 -16.96 5.58 3.25
N ASP A 15 -17.28 6.86 3.07
CA ASP A 15 -16.27 7.92 3.01
C ASP A 15 -15.57 8.11 4.37
N LYS A 16 -16.28 7.93 5.50
CA LYS A 16 -15.64 7.92 6.83
C LYS A 16 -14.72 6.73 7.06
N MET A 17 -15.10 5.54 6.58
CA MET A 17 -14.25 4.35 6.65
C MET A 17 -12.97 4.55 5.84
N LEU A 18 -13.09 5.04 4.61
CA LEU A 18 -11.97 5.45 3.77
C LEU A 18 -11.02 6.41 4.48
N HIS A 19 -11.56 7.49 5.02
CA HIS A 19 -10.77 8.50 5.71
C HIS A 19 -10.04 7.95 6.95
N ALA A 20 -10.56 6.90 7.57
CA ALA A 20 -9.93 6.21 8.69
C ALA A 20 -8.78 5.28 8.23
N PHE A 21 -8.82 4.74 7.01
CA PHE A 21 -7.75 3.90 6.45
C PHE A 21 -6.60 4.70 5.82
N ASP A 22 -6.85 5.92 5.36
CA ASP A 22 -5.81 6.84 4.84
C ASP A 22 -4.60 7.02 5.78
N PRO A 23 -4.76 7.32 7.09
CA PRO A 23 -3.63 7.43 8.00
C PRO A 23 -2.90 6.10 8.22
N LEU A 24 -3.62 4.98 8.13
CA LEU A 24 -3.04 3.64 8.28
C LEU A 24 -2.14 3.31 7.08
N ILE A 25 -2.61 3.60 5.85
CA ILE A 25 -1.82 3.44 4.63
C ILE A 25 -0.60 4.37 4.65
N THR A 26 -0.79 5.62 5.06
CA THR A 26 0.30 6.60 5.14
C THR A 26 1.38 6.14 6.11
N LEU A 27 0.99 5.57 7.25
CA LEU A 27 1.92 5.00 8.22
C LEU A 27 2.70 3.82 7.65
N ILE A 28 2.01 2.90 6.97
CA ILE A 28 2.66 1.73 6.32
C ILE A 28 3.65 2.21 5.25
N GLN A 29 3.27 3.16 4.41
CA GLN A 29 4.15 3.72 3.38
C GLN A 29 5.36 4.44 3.98
N ALA A 30 5.16 5.21 5.05
CA ALA A 30 6.23 5.91 5.75
C ALA A 30 7.26 4.93 6.37
N ILE A 31 6.81 3.77 6.84
CA ILE A 31 7.68 2.72 7.40
C ILE A 31 8.29 1.84 6.28
N SER A 32 7.59 1.66 5.16
CA SER A 32 8.12 0.89 4.03
C SER A 32 9.32 1.55 3.35
N TYR A 33 9.40 2.88 3.32
CA TYR A 33 10.54 3.59 2.75
C TYR A 33 11.89 3.25 3.44
N PRO A 34 12.05 3.40 4.78
CA PRO A 34 13.28 3.03 5.46
C PRO A 34 13.56 1.52 5.40
N ILE A 35 12.53 0.66 5.46
CA ILE A 35 12.73 -0.80 5.34
C ILE A 35 13.27 -1.17 3.96
N ALA A 36 12.67 -0.66 2.88
CA ALA A 36 13.13 -0.92 1.53
C ALA A 36 14.58 -0.43 1.34
N MET A 37 14.91 0.74 1.89
CA MET A 37 16.26 1.29 1.84
C MET A 37 17.29 0.38 2.52
N VAL A 38 17.00 -0.13 3.72
CA VAL A 38 17.89 -1.05 4.44
C VAL A 38 18.08 -2.38 3.69
N VAL A 39 17.01 -2.95 3.15
CA VAL A 39 17.09 -4.25 2.45
C VAL A 39 17.80 -4.13 1.10
N VAL A 40 17.57 -3.04 0.36
CA VAL A 40 18.27 -2.77 -0.91
C VAL A 40 19.76 -2.53 -0.67
N LEU A 41 20.13 -1.77 0.37
CA LEU A 41 21.53 -1.59 0.75
C LEU A 41 22.18 -2.91 1.20
N GLY A 42 21.47 -3.73 2.00
CA GLY A 42 21.94 -5.06 2.37
C GLY A 42 22.18 -5.95 1.16
N GLY A 43 21.25 -5.95 0.20
CA GLY A 43 21.40 -6.66 -1.07
C GLY A 43 22.60 -6.15 -1.89
N ALA A 44 22.80 -4.84 -1.97
CA ALA A 44 23.93 -4.24 -2.67
C ALA A 44 25.29 -4.61 -2.04
N LEU A 45 25.38 -4.67 -0.71
CA LEU A 45 26.58 -5.15 -0.01
C LEU A 45 26.87 -6.62 -0.32
N PHE A 46 25.85 -7.48 -0.40
CA PHE A 46 26.01 -8.87 -0.82
C PHE A 46 26.53 -8.99 -2.26
N ILE A 47 26.07 -8.12 -3.17
CA ILE A 47 26.60 -8.05 -4.55
C ILE A 47 28.09 -7.65 -4.53
N MET A 48 28.47 -6.69 -3.68
CA MET A 48 29.84 -6.18 -3.56
C MET A 48 30.83 -7.22 -3.02
N ILE A 49 30.37 -8.11 -2.13
CA ILE A 49 31.16 -9.24 -1.58
C ILE A 49 31.31 -10.40 -2.59
N GLY A 50 30.67 -10.29 -3.78
CA GLY A 50 30.74 -11.30 -4.84
C GLY A 50 29.58 -12.28 -4.84
N ASN A 51 28.64 -12.19 -3.88
CA ASN A 51 27.44 -13.02 -3.83
C ASN A 51 26.27 -12.35 -4.57
N LYS A 52 26.44 -12.24 -5.90
CA LYS A 52 25.51 -11.51 -6.76
C LYS A 52 24.10 -12.11 -6.76
N GLU A 53 23.96 -13.43 -6.76
CA GLU A 53 22.65 -14.11 -6.76
C GLU A 53 21.80 -13.75 -5.53
N LYS A 54 22.38 -13.85 -4.33
CA LYS A 54 21.66 -13.49 -3.10
C LYS A 54 21.37 -11.99 -3.05
N GLY A 55 22.30 -11.16 -3.48
CA GLY A 55 22.13 -9.72 -3.51
C GLY A 55 21.01 -9.25 -4.45
N PHE A 56 20.96 -9.78 -5.67
CA PHE A 56 19.87 -9.49 -6.62
C PHE A 56 18.52 -10.02 -6.13
N THR A 57 18.47 -11.23 -5.58
CA THR A 57 17.23 -11.81 -5.03
C THR A 57 16.68 -10.96 -3.89
N MET A 58 17.56 -10.49 -2.99
CA MET A 58 17.19 -9.63 -1.86
C MET A 58 16.71 -8.25 -2.33
N MET A 59 17.38 -7.64 -3.32
CA MET A 59 16.95 -6.36 -3.90
C MET A 59 15.62 -6.48 -4.65
N GLN A 60 15.42 -7.55 -5.43
CA GLN A 60 14.16 -7.79 -6.15
C GLN A 60 12.99 -8.03 -5.20
N GLY A 61 13.20 -8.80 -4.13
CA GLY A 61 12.19 -9.01 -3.09
C GLY A 61 11.81 -7.70 -2.38
N ALA A 62 12.79 -6.86 -2.06
CA ALA A 62 12.55 -5.55 -1.46
C ALA A 62 11.80 -4.60 -2.40
N GLY A 63 12.20 -4.56 -3.68
CA GLY A 63 11.57 -3.73 -4.70
C GLY A 63 10.12 -4.13 -4.96
N LEU A 64 9.86 -5.43 -5.12
CA LEU A 64 8.49 -5.94 -5.29
C LEU A 64 7.62 -5.66 -4.06
N GLY A 65 8.14 -5.89 -2.85
CA GLY A 65 7.42 -5.59 -1.62
C GLY A 65 7.07 -4.12 -1.47
N TYR A 66 8.02 -3.21 -1.77
CA TYR A 66 7.77 -1.77 -1.73
C TYR A 66 6.70 -1.33 -2.75
N VAL A 67 6.77 -1.84 -3.99
CA VAL A 67 5.77 -1.54 -5.03
C VAL A 67 4.38 -2.00 -4.59
N LEU A 68 4.25 -3.18 -4.00
CA LEU A 68 2.95 -3.68 -3.50
C LEU A 68 2.36 -2.77 -2.41
N VAL A 69 3.19 -2.27 -1.49
CA VAL A 69 2.76 -1.31 -0.48
C VAL A 69 2.30 0.00 -1.14
N GLN A 70 3.00 0.46 -2.17
CA GLN A 70 2.62 1.66 -2.91
C GLN A 70 1.32 1.48 -3.71
N LEU A 71 1.00 0.26 -4.15
CA LEU A 71 -0.24 -0.08 -4.85
C LEU A 71 -1.42 -0.36 -3.92
N THR A 72 -1.20 -0.56 -2.62
CA THR A 72 -2.27 -0.72 -1.60
C THR A 72 -3.37 0.35 -1.67
N PRO A 73 -3.06 1.66 -1.76
CA PRO A 73 -4.11 2.69 -1.94
C PRO A 73 -4.90 2.55 -3.25
N LEU A 74 -4.29 2.04 -4.33
CA LEU A 74 -4.99 1.80 -5.59
C LEU A 74 -6.03 0.69 -5.43
N PHE A 75 -5.65 -0.42 -4.79
CA PHE A 75 -6.57 -1.53 -4.51
C PHE A 75 -7.74 -1.10 -3.63
N LEU A 76 -7.50 -0.23 -2.65
CA LEU A 76 -8.55 0.29 -1.78
C LEU A 76 -9.53 1.17 -2.56
N LYS A 77 -9.05 2.04 -3.46
CA LYS A 77 -9.91 2.85 -4.35
C LYS A 77 -10.79 1.98 -5.24
N ILE A 78 -10.20 0.97 -5.89
CA ILE A 78 -10.95 0.04 -6.76
C ILE A 78 -11.99 -0.73 -5.95
N LEU A 79 -11.65 -1.19 -4.74
CA LEU A 79 -12.59 -1.88 -3.86
C LEU A 79 -13.78 -0.99 -3.49
N VAL A 80 -13.54 0.30 -3.24
CA VAL A 80 -14.62 1.25 -2.95
C VAL A 80 -15.47 1.54 -4.18
N GLU A 81 -14.89 1.73 -5.35
CA GLU A 81 -15.65 1.91 -6.59
C GLU A 81 -16.55 0.71 -6.87
N ALA A 82 -16.05 -0.52 -6.65
CA ALA A 82 -16.85 -1.73 -6.77
C ALA A 82 -17.99 -1.80 -5.73
N MET A 83 -17.76 -1.38 -4.49
CA MET A 83 -18.79 -1.33 -3.45
C MET A 83 -19.83 -0.22 -3.69
N LYS A 84 -19.45 0.91 -4.29
CA LYS A 84 -20.38 1.98 -4.67
C LYS A 84 -21.21 1.64 -5.92
N ALA A 85 -20.74 0.69 -6.74
CA ALA A 85 -21.41 0.23 -7.95
C ALA A 85 -22.49 -0.84 -7.70
N ILE A 86 -22.53 -1.42 -6.49
CA ILE A 86 -23.52 -2.38 -6.00
C ILE A 86 -24.51 -1.69 -5.08
#